data_AF-A0A965KBE7-F1
#
_entry.id   AF-A0A965KBE7-F1
#
_cell.length_a   1.000
_cell.length_b   1.000
_cell.length_c   1.000
_cell.angle_alpha   90.00
_cell.angle_beta   90.00
_cell.angle_gamma   90.00
#
_symmetry.space_group_name_H-M   'P 1'
#
loop_
_entity.id
_entity.type
_entity.pdbx_description
1 polymer ?
#
loop_
_entity_poly.entity_id
_entity_poly.type
_entity_poly.pdbx_seq_one_letter_code
_entity_poly.pdbx_strand_id
1 'polypeptide(L)'
;MAAAPTHAAETPTKSVDKFLGRYCAECHDADAHKGDRVFDKFALPLKTLPQVIEAREIIDQLTLRDMPPKKADQPTDDERLMAIRALRDGTAAAETTLQSSGSRTVLRRLSNREY
;
A
#
# COMPACT_ATOMS: atom_id res chain seq x y z
N MET A 1 -11.16 -13.58 34.42
CA MET A 1 -11.57 -13.92 33.04
C MET A 1 -11.85 -12.63 32.30
N ALA A 2 -11.11 -12.32 31.24
CA ALA A 2 -11.49 -11.28 30.28
C ALA A 2 -10.96 -11.73 28.91
N ALA A 3 -11.85 -12.25 28.08
CA ALA A 3 -11.58 -12.61 26.71
C ALA A 3 -11.41 -11.33 25.89
N ALA A 4 -10.20 -11.10 25.35
CA ALA A 4 -9.98 -10.07 24.35
C ALA A 4 -10.46 -10.60 22.98
N PRO A 5 -11.07 -9.75 22.15
CA PRO A 5 -11.85 -10.19 21.01
C PRO A 5 -10.94 -10.81 19.94
N THR A 6 -11.43 -11.90 19.37
CA THR A 6 -10.93 -12.49 18.14
C THR A 6 -10.91 -11.41 17.06
N HIS A 7 -9.74 -11.01 16.60
CA HIS A 7 -9.62 -10.41 15.28
C HIS A 7 -10.18 -11.46 14.30
N ALA A 8 -11.44 -11.28 13.92
CA ALA A 8 -11.99 -11.95 12.76
C ALA A 8 -10.98 -11.72 11.64
N ALA A 9 -10.59 -12.79 10.96
CA ALA A 9 -9.61 -12.76 9.87
C ALA A 9 -10.15 -11.87 8.73
N GLU A 10 -10.02 -10.57 8.89
CA GLU A 10 -10.30 -9.58 7.86
C GLU A 10 -9.19 -9.70 6.83
N THR A 11 -9.57 -9.71 5.56
CA THR A 11 -8.59 -9.76 4.49
C THR A 11 -7.76 -8.48 4.52
N PRO A 12 -6.44 -8.55 4.25
CA PRO A 12 -5.55 -7.40 4.33
C PRO A 12 -6.03 -6.21 3.49
N THR A 13 -6.71 -6.48 2.36
CA THR A 13 -7.39 -5.47 1.54
C THR A 13 -8.41 -4.64 2.33
N LYS A 14 -9.31 -5.29 3.08
CA LYS A 14 -10.37 -4.58 3.81
C LYS A 14 -9.81 -3.76 4.96
N SER A 15 -8.78 -4.27 5.62
CA SER A 15 -8.12 -3.55 6.72
C SER A 15 -7.39 -2.31 6.23
N VAL A 16 -6.72 -2.38 5.06
CA VAL A 16 -6.07 -1.21 4.44
C VAL A 16 -7.12 -0.20 3.96
N ASP A 17 -8.20 -0.64 3.33
CA ASP A 17 -9.29 0.25 2.88
C ASP A 17 -9.90 1.04 4.04
N LYS A 18 -10.25 0.35 5.14
CA LYS A 18 -10.74 0.99 6.37
C LYS A 18 -9.74 1.96 6.97
N PHE A 19 -8.45 1.60 6.98
CA PHE A 19 -7.39 2.45 7.50
C PHE A 19 -7.27 3.75 6.69
N LEU A 20 -7.22 3.65 5.35
CA LEU A 20 -7.11 4.82 4.48
C LEU A 20 -8.37 5.69 4.54
N GLY A 21 -9.55 5.07 4.58
CA GLY A 21 -10.83 5.79 4.74
C GLY A 21 -10.90 6.57 6.05
N ARG A 22 -10.35 6.03 7.14
CA ARG A 22 -10.36 6.69 8.45
C ARG A 22 -9.29 7.78 8.60
N TYR A 23 -8.06 7.48 8.15
CA TYR A 23 -6.89 8.28 8.50
C TYR A 23 -6.34 9.13 7.34
N CYS A 24 -6.74 8.85 6.10
CA CYS A 24 -6.22 9.52 4.91
C CYS A 24 -7.27 10.33 4.16
N ALA A 25 -8.52 9.86 4.10
CA ALA A 25 -9.58 10.47 3.27
C ALA A 25 -9.89 11.93 3.65
N GLU A 26 -9.76 12.34 4.91
CA GLU A 26 -10.02 13.74 5.32
C GLU A 26 -9.17 14.77 4.54
N CYS A 27 -7.98 14.38 4.09
CA CYS A 27 -7.07 15.24 3.33
C CYS A 27 -6.83 14.79 1.89
N HIS A 28 -6.94 13.49 1.61
CA HIS A 28 -6.59 12.86 0.32
C HIS A 28 -7.79 12.32 -0.46
N ASP A 29 -9.00 12.76 -0.12
CA ASP A 29 -10.18 12.58 -0.96
C ASP A 29 -10.18 13.59 -2.13
N ALA A 30 -10.92 13.28 -3.21
CA ALA A 30 -11.02 14.14 -4.39
C ALA A 30 -11.54 15.54 -4.06
N ASP A 31 -12.42 15.66 -3.07
CA ASP A 31 -13.06 16.91 -2.66
C ASP A 31 -12.29 17.65 -1.56
N ALA A 32 -11.29 17.03 -0.93
CA ALA A 32 -10.60 17.59 0.23
C ALA A 32 -9.64 18.75 -0.11
N HIS A 33 -9.09 18.78 -1.33
CA HIS A 33 -8.13 19.79 -1.84
C HIS A 33 -6.98 20.16 -0.86
N LYS A 34 -6.61 19.27 0.07
CA LYS A 34 -5.61 19.50 1.13
C LYS A 34 -4.34 18.66 0.96
N GLY A 35 -4.47 17.50 0.33
CA GLY A 35 -3.36 16.62 -0.02
C GLY A 35 -2.88 16.88 -1.45
N ASP A 36 -1.60 16.61 -1.70
CA ASP A 36 -0.98 16.68 -3.04
C ASP A 36 -1.51 15.57 -3.98
N ARG A 37 -2.25 14.61 -3.43
CA ARG A 37 -2.70 13.38 -4.12
C ARG A 37 -4.06 12.92 -3.62
N VAL A 38 -4.74 12.17 -4.49
CA VAL A 38 -6.07 11.58 -4.24
C VAL A 38 -5.96 10.06 -4.20
N PHE A 39 -6.39 9.43 -3.10
CA PHE A 39 -6.32 7.97 -2.89
C PHE A 39 -7.66 7.24 -3.09
N ASP A 40 -8.69 7.91 -3.59
CA ASP A 40 -10.04 7.36 -3.82
C ASP A 40 -10.04 6.01 -4.58
N LYS A 41 -9.12 5.86 -5.55
CA LYS A 41 -9.01 4.65 -6.38
C LYS A 41 -7.92 3.68 -5.92
N PHE A 42 -7.24 3.98 -4.82
CA PHE A 42 -6.19 3.12 -4.28
C PHE A 42 -6.83 1.90 -3.61
N ALA A 43 -6.52 0.71 -4.11
CA ALA A 43 -7.02 -0.53 -3.54
C ALA A 43 -6.02 -1.67 -3.75
N LEU A 44 -6.00 -2.60 -2.80
CA LEU A 44 -5.31 -3.88 -2.95
C LEU A 44 -6.21 -4.90 -3.66
N PRO A 45 -5.67 -5.82 -4.47
CA PRO A 45 -4.25 -5.98 -4.83
C PRO A 45 -3.78 -4.93 -5.85
N LEU A 46 -2.50 -4.54 -5.77
CA LEU A 46 -1.86 -3.62 -6.70
C LEU A 46 -1.59 -4.34 -8.03
N LYS A 47 -1.91 -3.70 -9.15
CA LYS A 47 -1.86 -4.30 -10.50
C LYS A 47 -0.89 -3.61 -11.44
N THR A 48 -0.45 -2.40 -11.11
CA THR A 48 0.39 -1.58 -11.98
C THR A 48 1.56 -0.98 -11.21
N LEU A 49 2.65 -0.63 -11.92
CA LEU A 49 3.81 0.01 -11.30
C LEU A 49 3.46 1.34 -10.59
N PRO A 50 2.60 2.23 -11.15
CA PRO A 50 2.15 3.42 -10.44
C PRO A 50 1.49 3.12 -9.08
N GLN A 51 0.66 2.08 -9.00
CA GLN A 51 0.03 1.66 -7.73
C GLN A 51 1.05 1.15 -6.72
N VAL A 52 2.12 0.47 -7.18
CA VAL A 52 3.24 0.04 -6.32
C VAL A 52 4.01 1.23 -5.78
N ILE A 53 4.26 2.24 -6.61
CA ILE A 53 4.95 3.47 -6.19
C ILE A 53 4.09 4.21 -5.14
N GLU A 54 2.80 4.37 -5.40
CA GLU A 54 1.87 5.01 -4.46
C GLU A 54 1.80 4.28 -3.11
N ALA A 55 1.73 2.95 -3.12
CA ALA A 55 1.75 2.15 -1.89
C ALA A 55 3.04 2.33 -1.09
N ARG A 56 4.21 2.41 -1.77
CA ARG A 56 5.50 2.67 -1.12
C ARG A 56 5.55 4.03 -0.47
N GLU A 57 5.03 5.06 -1.14
CA GLU A 57 5.00 6.40 -0.56
C GLU A 57 4.08 6.45 0.67
N ILE A 58 2.93 5.77 0.66
CA ILE A 58 2.10 5.62 1.87
C ILE A 58 2.90 4.92 2.99
N ILE A 59 3.62 3.83 2.69
CA ILE A 59 4.46 3.12 3.66
C ILE A 59 5.52 4.07 4.27
N ASP A 60 6.19 4.87 3.45
CA ASP A 60 7.20 5.82 3.89
C ASP A 60 6.60 6.87 4.82
N GLN A 61 5.48 7.51 4.44
CA GLN A 61 4.82 8.51 5.27
C GLN A 61 4.36 7.95 6.63
N LEU A 62 3.82 6.72 6.65
CA LEU A 62 3.42 6.04 7.88
C LEU A 62 4.63 5.63 8.73
N THR A 63 5.74 5.25 8.10
CA THR A 63 6.97 4.88 8.81
C THR A 63 7.60 6.11 9.47
N LEU A 64 7.58 7.25 8.78
CA LEU A 64 8.05 8.55 9.29
C LEU A 64 7.10 9.16 10.33
N ARG A 65 5.87 8.66 10.45
CA ARG A 65 4.79 9.23 11.28
C ARG A 65 4.49 10.69 10.88
N ASP A 66 4.67 11.02 9.60
CA ASP A 66 4.36 12.34 9.06
C ASP A 66 2.88 12.44 8.69
N MET A 67 2.33 11.33 8.19
CA MET A 67 0.90 11.17 7.93
C MET A 67 0.28 10.14 8.87
N PRO A 68 -0.93 10.41 9.40
CA PRO A 68 -1.71 11.64 9.24
C PRO A 68 -1.07 12.85 9.97
N PRO A 69 -1.36 14.10 9.60
CA PRO A 69 -0.80 15.26 10.27
C PRO A 69 -1.26 15.33 11.74
N LYS A 70 -0.44 15.88 12.64
CA LYS A 70 -0.70 15.92 14.10
C LYS A 70 -2.06 16.48 14.53
N LYS A 71 -2.73 17.24 13.68
CA LYS A 71 -4.05 17.86 13.90
C LYS A 71 -5.23 16.99 13.44
N ALA A 72 -4.98 15.87 12.78
CA ALA A 72 -5.97 14.89 12.34
C ALA A 72 -5.98 13.66 13.26
N ASP A 73 -6.98 12.78 13.10
CA ASP A 73 -7.07 11.51 13.83
C ASP A 73 -5.80 10.68 13.60
N GLN A 74 -5.16 10.22 14.68
CA GLN A 74 -3.91 9.47 14.62
C GLN A 74 -4.19 7.98 14.81
N PRO A 75 -3.63 7.11 13.97
CA PRO A 75 -3.74 5.67 14.19
C PRO A 75 -2.96 5.25 15.43
N THR A 76 -3.43 4.19 16.07
CA THR A 76 -2.62 3.50 17.09
C THR A 76 -1.37 2.88 16.45
N ASP A 77 -0.39 2.50 17.27
CA ASP A 77 0.82 1.85 16.77
C ASP A 77 0.52 0.53 16.05
N ASP A 78 -0.44 -0.23 16.58
CA ASP A 78 -0.88 -1.51 16.00
C ASP A 78 -1.56 -1.31 14.64
N GLU A 79 -2.50 -0.38 14.52
CA GLU A 79 -3.16 -0.06 13.24
C GLU A 79 -2.17 0.42 12.19
N ARG A 80 -1.22 1.28 12.59
CA ARG A 80 -0.18 1.78 11.68
C ARG A 80 0.73 0.65 11.20
N LEU A 81 1.18 -0.22 12.10
CA LEU A 81 2.03 -1.36 11.75
C LEU A 81 1.28 -2.39 10.90
N MET A 82 -0.01 -2.62 11.18
CA MET A 82 -0.89 -3.46 10.36
C MET A 82 -0.97 -2.93 8.93
N ALA A 83 -1.25 -1.64 8.74
CA ALA A 83 -1.34 -1.02 7.43
C ALA A 83 0.00 -1.11 6.66
N ILE A 84 1.12 -0.78 7.33
CA ILE A 84 2.47 -0.89 6.74
C ILE A 84 2.75 -2.33 6.27
N ARG A 85 2.43 -3.34 7.08
CA ARG A 85 2.66 -4.75 6.72
C ARG A 85 1.83 -5.15 5.51
N ALA A 86 0.52 -4.88 5.53
CA ALA A 86 -0.38 -5.22 4.44
C ALA A 86 0.01 -4.54 3.11
N LEU A 87 0.43 -3.27 3.17
CA LEU A 87 0.93 -2.56 2.00
C LEU A 87 2.25 -3.16 1.48
N ARG A 88 3.20 -3.51 2.37
CA ARG A 88 4.47 -4.15 1.98
C ARG A 88 4.23 -5.49 1.30
N ASP A 89 3.37 -6.33 1.87
CA ASP A 89 2.98 -7.62 1.28
C ASP A 89 2.33 -7.41 -0.10
N GLY A 90 1.44 -6.41 -0.23
CA GLY A 90 0.83 -6.03 -1.50
C GLY A 90 1.84 -5.58 -2.55
N THR A 91 2.83 -4.77 -2.17
CA THR A 91 3.91 -4.34 -3.09
C THR A 91 4.75 -5.52 -3.56
N ALA A 92 5.17 -6.41 -2.66
CA ALA A 92 5.98 -7.57 -3.01
C ALA A 92 5.25 -8.54 -3.96
N ALA A 93 3.95 -8.78 -3.70
CA ALA A 93 3.12 -9.62 -4.57
C ALA A 93 2.94 -9.01 -5.97
N ALA A 94 2.71 -7.70 -6.05
CA ALA A 94 2.56 -6.98 -7.31
C ALA A 94 3.86 -6.96 -8.11
N GLU A 95 5.00 -6.72 -7.46
CA GLU A 95 6.32 -6.76 -8.11
C GLU A 95 6.63 -8.12 -8.71
N THR A 96 6.36 -9.20 -7.98
CA THR A 96 6.52 -10.58 -8.48
C THR A 96 5.70 -10.79 -9.76
N THR A 97 4.46 -10.29 -9.78
CA THR A 97 3.54 -10.41 -10.91
C THR A 97 3.98 -9.55 -12.11
N LEU A 98 4.39 -8.31 -11.85
CA LEU A 98 4.84 -7.36 -12.88
C LEU A 98 6.18 -7.80 -13.49
N GLN A 99 7.12 -8.26 -12.67
CA GLN A 99 8.39 -8.83 -13.14
C GLN A 99 8.13 -10.05 -14.02
N SER A 100 7.32 -11.01 -13.57
CA SER A 100 6.97 -12.20 -14.36
C SER A 100 6.33 -11.85 -15.71
N SER A 101 5.59 -10.74 -15.78
CA SER A 101 4.98 -10.25 -17.01
C SER A 101 5.98 -9.54 -17.93
N GLY A 102 6.95 -8.82 -17.36
CA GLY A 102 8.06 -8.16 -18.09
C GLY A 102 9.16 -9.12 -18.55
N SER A 103 9.41 -10.21 -17.81
CA SER A 103 10.40 -11.25 -18.14
C SER A 103 10.02 -12.07 -19.37
N ARG A 104 8.74 -12.07 -19.79
CA ARG A 104 8.32 -12.75 -21.02
C ARG A 104 8.80 -12.03 -22.29
N THR A 105 9.22 -10.77 -22.20
CA THR A 105 9.65 -9.98 -23.36
C THR A 105 11.17 -9.82 -23.46
N VAL A 106 11.94 -10.07 -22.40
CA VAL A 106 13.40 -9.80 -22.37
C VAL A 106 14.23 -11.05 -22.07
N LEU A 107 13.85 -12.21 -22.65
CA LEU A 107 14.74 -13.38 -22.70
C LEU A 107 14.79 -14.02 -24.09
N ARG A 108 14.83 -13.19 -25.14
CA ARG A 108 15.08 -13.67 -26.50
C ARG A 108 16.27 -12.91 -27.09
N ARG A 109 17.43 -13.57 -27.01
CA ARG A 109 18.72 -13.30 -27.68
C ARG A 109 19.70 -12.39 -26.95
N LEU A 110 20.54 -13.03 -26.15
CA LEU A 110 21.98 -12.74 -26.16
C LEU A 110 22.73 -14.08 -26.17
N SER A 111 22.55 -14.79 -27.28
CA SER A 111 23.42 -15.89 -27.68
C SER A 111 24.16 -15.43 -28.93
N ASN A 112 25.22 -14.63 -28.75
CA ASN A 112 26.30 -14.52 -29.71
C ASN A 112 27.61 -14.77 -28.94
N ARG A 113 28.01 -16.04 -28.96
CA ARG A 113 29.41 -16.45 -28.89
C ARG A 113 30.17 -15.67 -29.96
N GLU A 114 31.25 -14.97 -29.61
CA GLU A 114 32.50 -14.87 -30.38
C GLU A 114 33.63 -14.48 -29.42
N TYR A 115 34.64 -15.35 -29.28
CA TYR A 115 35.99 -15.04 -28.80
C TYR A 115 36.96 -15.99 -29.50
#